data_AF-A0A2G6MTM9-F1
#
_entry.id   AF-A0A2G6MTM9-F1
#
_cell.length_a   1.000
_cell.length_b   1.000
_cell.length_c   1.000
_cell.angle_alpha   90.00
_cell.angle_beta   90.00
_cell.angle_gamma   90.00
#
_symmetry.space_group_name_H-M   'P 1'
#
loop_
_entity.id
_entity.type
_entity.pdbx_description
1 polymer ?
#
loop_
_entity_poly.entity_id
_entity_poly.type
_entity_poly.pdbx_seq_one_letter_code
_entity_poly.pdbx_strand_id
1 'polypeptide(L)' 'QDDENINDEIEIIDVSDYKPRKIPPPTWQECIKKIREVDPQECPYCKAEMKSISFTNERPVIEKILEHLKLWEEPQRQ' A
#
# COMPACT_ATOMS: atom_id res chain seq x y z
N GLN A 1 -4.17 27.84 -51.02
CA GLN A 1 -3.12 26.82 -51.07
C GLN A 1 -2.51 26.74 -49.68
N ASP A 2 -3.34 26.23 -48.77
CA ASP A 2 -3.10 25.15 -47.84
C ASP A 2 -1.66 24.65 -47.77
N ASP A 3 -0.99 24.99 -46.68
CA ASP A 3 0.06 24.18 -46.07
C ASP A 3 -0.03 24.44 -44.56
N GLU A 4 -0.98 23.75 -43.91
CA GLU A 4 -1.05 23.68 -42.45
C GLU A 4 0.26 23.07 -41.94
N ASN A 5 1.11 23.92 -41.35
CA ASN A 5 2.35 23.51 -40.71
C ASN A 5 2.00 22.87 -39.35
N ILE A 6 1.49 21.64 -39.39
CA ILE A 6 1.38 20.77 -38.22
C ILE A 6 2.78 20.22 -37.94
N ASN A 7 3.71 21.10 -37.58
CA ASN A 7 4.83 20.71 -36.74
C ASN A 7 4.34 20.85 -35.30
N ASP A 8 3.35 20.04 -34.93
CA ASP A 8 3.14 19.72 -33.53
C ASP A 8 4.45 19.11 -33.05
N GLU A 9 5.18 19.87 -32.25
CA GLU A 9 6.44 19.47 -31.64
C GLU A 9 6.25 18.10 -31.00
N ILE A 10 6.86 17.07 -31.61
CA ILE A 10 6.90 15.74 -31.04
C ILE A 10 7.82 15.83 -29.81
N GLU A 11 7.22 15.94 -28.64
CA GLU A 11 7.94 15.90 -27.37
C GLU A 11 8.41 14.45 -27.12
N ILE A 12 9.70 14.20 -27.39
CA ILE A 12 10.32 12.90 -27.14
C ILE A 12 10.59 12.80 -25.65
N ILE A 13 9.72 12.07 -24.93
CA ILE A 13 9.91 11.75 -23.52
C ILE A 13 10.99 10.66 -23.42
N ASP A 14 12.19 11.04 -22.97
CA ASP A 14 13.26 10.09 -22.69
C ASP A 14 12.92 9.23 -21.45
N VAL A 15 12.81 7.93 -21.67
CA VAL A 15 12.48 6.92 -20.64
C VAL A 15 13.66 5.99 -20.34
N SER A 16 14.88 6.30 -20.82
CA SER A 16 16.06 5.46 -20.58
C SER A 16 16.35 5.23 -19.10
N ASP A 17 16.00 6.20 -18.25
CA ASP A 17 16.19 6.14 -16.80
C ASP A 17 15.03 5.46 -16.04
N TYR A 18 14.02 4.95 -16.76
CA TYR A 18 12.91 4.23 -16.14
C TYR A 18 13.40 2.93 -15.48
N LYS A 19 13.40 2.93 -14.14
CA LYS A 19 13.64 1.73 -13.35
C LYS A 19 12.30 1.13 -12.94
N PRO A 20 11.94 -0.06 -13.44
CA PRO A 20 10.69 -0.70 -13.04
C PRO A 20 10.69 -0.90 -11.53
N ARG A 21 9.55 -0.61 -10.89
CA ARG A 21 9.39 -0.83 -9.46
C ARG A 21 9.58 -2.32 -9.19
N LYS A 22 10.32 -2.64 -8.13
CA LYS A 22 10.47 -4.03 -7.68
C LYS A 22 9.08 -4.61 -7.43
N ILE A 23 8.78 -5.72 -8.10
CA ILE A 23 7.55 -6.46 -7.84
C ILE A 23 7.67 -7.02 -6.41
N PRO A 24 6.73 -6.70 -5.51
CA PRO A 24 6.79 -7.23 -4.16
C PRO A 24 6.67 -8.76 -4.15
N PRO A 25 7.17 -9.45 -3.11
CA PRO A 25 6.99 -10.89 -2.96
C PRO A 25 5.51 -11.29 -3.04
N PRO A 26 5.16 -12.48 -3.58
CA PRO A 26 3.77 -12.94 -3.67
C PRO A 26 3.02 -12.89 -2.34
N THR A 27 3.70 -13.24 -1.24
CA THR A 27 3.14 -13.17 0.12
C THR A 27 2.72 -11.75 0.49
N TRP A 28 3.55 -10.75 0.21
CA TRP A 28 3.20 -9.34 0.42
C TRP A 28 2.02 -8.92 -0.45
N GLN A 29 1.99 -9.34 -1.71
CA GLN A 29 0.88 -9.03 -2.61
C GLN A 29 -0.44 -9.60 -2.09
N GLU A 30 -0.45 -10.85 -1.60
CA GLU A 30 -1.63 -11.47 -0.99
C GLU A 30 -2.07 -10.76 0.29
N CYS A 31 -1.14 -10.39 1.17
CA CYS A 31 -1.45 -9.60 2.36
C CYS A 31 -2.12 -8.27 1.99
N ILE A 32 -1.58 -7.54 1.01
CA ILE A 32 -2.14 -6.27 0.57
C ILE A 32 -3.52 -6.44 -0.08
N LYS A 33 -3.75 -7.50 -0.84
CA LYS A 33 -5.09 -7.81 -1.40
C LYS A 33 -6.13 -7.95 -0.29
N LYS A 34 -5.83 -8.75 0.75
CA LYS A 34 -6.73 -8.94 1.91
C LYS A 34 -6.99 -7.64 2.66
N ILE A 35 -5.96 -6.80 2.87
CA ILE A 35 -6.12 -5.51 3.55
C ILE A 35 -7.01 -4.57 2.72
N ARG A 36 -6.84 -4.56 1.39
CA ARG A 36 -7.63 -3.69 0.49
C ARG A 36 -9.11 -4.05 0.40
N GLU A 37 -9.49 -5.28 0.75
CA GLU A 37 -10.89 -5.72 0.78
C GLU A 37 -11.66 -5.17 1.98
N VAL A 38 -10.97 -4.62 2.98
CA VAL A 38 -11.57 -4.02 4.18
C VAL A 38 -11.33 -2.52 4.18
N ASP A 39 -12.40 -1.72 4.26
CA ASP A 39 -12.27 -0.28 4.48
C ASP A 39 -11.92 -0.02 5.96
N PRO A 40 -10.71 0.49 6.26
CA PRO A 40 -10.32 0.78 7.64
C PRO A 40 -11.07 1.99 8.25
N GLN A 41 -11.82 2.74 7.44
CA GLN A 41 -12.64 3.87 7.90
C GLN A 41 -14.09 3.49 8.22
N GLU A 42 -14.49 2.23 8.06
CA GLU A 42 -15.83 1.77 8.40
C GLU A 42 -15.78 0.64 9.43
N CYS A 43 -16.53 0.77 10.53
CA CYS A 43 -16.64 -0.30 11.50
C CYS A 43 -17.36 -1.52 10.88
N PRO A 44 -16.74 -2.72 10.90
CA PRO A 44 -17.33 -3.91 10.29
C PRO A 44 -18.60 -4.39 11.01
N TYR A 45 -18.83 -3.97 12.25
CA TYR A 45 -19.98 -4.37 13.06
C TYR A 45 -21.16 -3.38 13.00
N CYS A 46 -20.90 -2.08 13.08
CA CYS A 46 -21.94 -1.06 13.19
C CYS A 46 -21.98 -0.04 12.04
N LYS A 47 -21.05 -0.13 11.07
CA LYS A 47 -20.98 0.76 9.90
C LYS A 47 -20.74 2.25 10.21
N ALA A 48 -20.31 2.56 11.42
CA ALA A 48 -19.90 3.91 11.80
C ALA A 48 -18.50 4.24 11.25
N GLU A 49 -18.24 5.53 11.04
CA GLU A 49 -16.94 6.06 10.61
C GLU A 49 -15.87 5.84 11.70
N MET A 50 -14.78 5.16 11.34
CA MET A 50 -13.61 4.93 12.18
C MET A 50 -12.49 5.91 11.81
N LYS A 51 -11.75 6.39 12.82
CA LYS A 51 -10.66 7.35 12.64
C LYS A 51 -9.31 6.67 12.88
N SER A 52 -8.37 6.86 11.96
CA SER A 52 -6.97 6.52 12.20
C SER A 52 -6.37 7.51 13.20
N ILE A 53 -5.94 7.00 14.37
CA ILE A 53 -5.38 7.81 15.45
C ILE A 53 -3.85 7.88 15.42
N SER A 54 -3.19 6.87 14.85
CA SER A 54 -1.73 6.78 14.80
C SER A 54 -1.27 5.66 13.87
N PHE A 55 -0.08 5.83 13.28
CA PHE A 55 0.67 4.76 12.62
C PHE A 55 1.95 4.48 13.41
N THR A 56 2.26 3.22 13.68
CA THR A 56 3.49 2.84 14.39
C THR A 56 4.18 1.65 13.73
N ASN A 57 5.50 1.76 13.57
CA ASN A 57 6.38 0.69 13.11
C ASN A 57 7.33 0.22 14.22
N GLU A 58 7.13 0.70 15.46
CA GLU A 58 8.00 0.38 16.58
C GLU A 58 7.70 -1.01 17.12
N ARG A 59 8.61 -1.96 16.88
CA ARG A 59 8.49 -3.35 17.36
C ARG A 59 8.06 -3.48 18.83
N PRO A 60 8.65 -2.76 19.82
CA PRO A 60 8.23 -2.92 21.22
C PRO A 60 6.81 -2.39 21.50
N VAL A 61 6.32 -1.43 20.71
CA VAL A 61 4.94 -0.93 20.82
C VAL A 61 3.97 -1.93 20.21
N ILE A 62 4.31 -2.48 19.04
CA ILE A 62 3.52 -3.51 18.36
C ILE A 62 3.38 -4.75 19.25
N GLU A 63 4.46 -5.21 19.85
CA GLU A 63 4.47 -6.35 20.78
C GLU A 63 3.53 -6.11 21.97
N LYS A 64 3.65 -4.98 22.66
CA LYS A 64 2.76 -4.62 23.78
C LYS A 64 1.29 -4.58 23.39
N ILE A 65 0.96 -4.06 22.20
CA ILE A 65 -0.43 -4.03 21.69
C ILE A 65 -0.93 -5.46 21.46
N LEU A 66 -0.15 -6.30 20.79
CA LEU A 66 -0.55 -7.66 20.46
C LEU A 66 -0.65 -8.55 21.70
N GLU A 67 0.24 -8.39 22.69
CA GLU A 67 0.15 -9.06 23.99
C GLU A 67 -1.15 -8.67 24.71
N HIS A 68 -1.49 -7.37 24.76
CA HIS A 68 -2.73 -6.88 25.38
C HIS A 68 -3.99 -7.49 24.72
N LEU A 69 -3.96 -7.64 23.38
CA LEU A 69 -5.04 -8.24 22.60
C LEU A 69 -5.03 -9.78 22.62
N LYS A 70 -4.01 -10.41 23.23
CA LYS A 70 -3.78 -11.87 23.21
C LYS A 70 -3.60 -12.44 21.79
N LEU A 71 -3.03 -11.63 20.90
CA LEU A 71 -2.75 -11.97 19.50
C LEU A 71 -1.26 -12.21 19.24
N TRP A 72 -0.41 -12.12 20.27
CA TRP A 72 1.01 -12.38 20.13
C TRP A 72 1.27 -13.89 20.02
N GLU A 73 1.46 -14.37 18.80
CA GLU A 73 1.99 -15.70 18.54
C GLU A 73 3.52 -15.61 18.46
N GLU A 74 4.23 -16.31 19.34
CA GLU A 74 5.69 -16.40 19.22
C GLU A 74 6.03 -16.95 17.84
N PRO A 75 6.84 -16.25 17.03
CA PRO A 75 7.24 -16.76 15.73
C PRO A 75 7.97 -18.08 15.95
N GLN A 76 7.32 -19.18 15.51
CA GLN A 76 7.93 -20.49 15.45
C GLN A 76 9.18 -20.35 14.58
N ARG A 77 10.37 -20.40 15.18
CA ARG A 77 11.63 -20.45 14.43
C ARG A 77 11.68 -21.82 13.75
N GLN A 78 11.27 -21.88 12.49
CA GLN A 78 11.64 -22.96 11.56
C GLN A 78 12.91 -22.58 10.82
#